data_AF-A0AAQ3MK43-F1
#
_entry.id   AF-A0AAQ3MK43-F1
#
_cell.length_a   1.000
_cell.length_b   1.000
_cell.length_c   1.000
_cell.angle_alpha   90.00
_cell.angle_beta   90.00
_cell.angle_gamma   90.00
#
_symmetry.space_group_name_H-M   'P 1'
#
loop_
_entity.id
_entity.type
_entity.pdbx_description
1 polymer ?
#
loop_
_entity_poly.entity_id
_entity_poly.type
_entity_poly.pdbx_seq_one_letter_code
_entity_poly.pdbx_strand_id
1 'polypeptide(L)'
;MSMDTPLLENTENPHTAEEKTLKFAVKSFAFESKKLWRLAGPAILTCICQYSLGALTQTFAGQVGDLALAAVSVENSVVAGLAFGVMLGMGSALETLCGQAYGAGQMRMLGVYMQRSWVILLITALLMLPIYIWSPPILVLFGQTSEISHAAGKFALWMIPQLFAYAINFPIQKFLQAQGKVLVMLWISVGVLVLHTVSSWLLILKLGWGLIGAAITLNTSWWLIVIAQLLYILITKSDGAWTGFTWLAFVDLFGFVKLSLASAVMLCLEFWYLMILVVITGRLENPLIPVDAISICMNINGWDAMIAIGFNAAISVRVSNELGAGDFKAARFSVWVVSITSVAIGFVIMIVVLSTKDFFPYFFTNSSAVAHETTKLASLLGVTVLLNSLQPVLSGVAVGAGWQSLVAYINIGCYYVFGLPAGIILGFTLNFGVVGIWSGMIGGIVLQTIILIIVTSITNWKKEAEEAEGRVRKWGGSIAYDQ
;
A
#
# COMPACT_ATOMS: atom_id res chain seq x y z
N MET A 1 51.65 46.67 -42.11
CA MET A 1 50.17 46.67 -42.08
C MET A 1 49.76 45.25 -41.70
N SER A 2 49.76 44.94 -40.39
CA SER A 2 49.40 43.61 -39.88
C SER A 2 47.89 43.59 -39.60
N MET A 3 47.18 42.65 -40.22
CA MET A 3 45.81 42.31 -39.88
C MET A 3 45.86 41.16 -38.89
N ASP A 4 45.76 41.46 -37.60
CA ASP A 4 45.43 40.47 -36.58
C ASP A 4 43.94 40.15 -36.69
N THR A 5 43.63 38.92 -37.07
CA THR A 5 42.29 38.35 -36.95
C THR A 5 42.25 37.65 -35.58
N PRO A 6 41.31 37.98 -34.68
CA PRO A 6 41.17 37.21 -33.45
C PRO A 6 40.48 35.87 -33.76
N LEU A 7 41.22 34.78 -33.54
CA LEU A 7 40.69 33.43 -33.43
C LEU A 7 39.72 33.37 -32.24
N LEU A 8 38.50 32.90 -32.49
CA LEU A 8 37.50 32.60 -31.47
C LEU A 8 38.02 31.49 -30.53
N GLU A 9 38.38 31.86 -29.31
CA GLU A 9 38.38 30.96 -28.15
C GLU A 9 36.94 30.64 -27.75
N ASN A 10 36.50 29.41 -27.99
CA ASN A 10 35.60 28.68 -27.08
C ASN A 10 35.42 27.24 -27.55
N THR A 11 36.47 26.44 -27.36
CA THR A 11 36.31 24.98 -27.24
C THR A 11 36.27 24.66 -25.75
N GLU A 12 35.08 24.69 -25.13
CA GLU A 12 34.91 24.03 -23.83
C GLU A 12 35.36 22.58 -23.98
N ASN A 13 36.33 22.17 -23.16
CA ASN A 13 36.90 20.84 -23.19
C ASN A 13 35.77 19.81 -22.94
N PRO A 14 35.55 18.80 -23.81
CA PRO A 14 34.43 17.86 -23.68
C PRO A 14 34.34 17.21 -22.29
N HIS A 15 35.48 16.92 -21.67
CA HIS A 15 35.57 16.38 -20.32
C HIS A 15 35.05 17.33 -19.23
N THR A 16 35.23 18.65 -19.36
CA THR A 16 34.70 19.61 -18.37
C THR A 16 33.20 19.85 -18.56
N ALA A 17 32.67 19.72 -19.78
CA ALA A 17 31.24 19.79 -20.05
C ALA A 17 30.50 18.53 -19.52
N GLU A 18 31.08 17.34 -19.71
CA GLU A 18 30.57 16.08 -19.15
C GLU A 18 30.58 16.09 -17.62
N GLU A 19 31.67 16.56 -17.00
CA GLU A 19 31.78 16.65 -15.54
C GLU A 19 30.76 17.63 -14.93
N LYS A 20 30.54 18.79 -15.57
CA LYS A 20 29.49 19.74 -15.17
C LYS A 20 28.09 19.12 -15.30
N THR A 21 27.84 18.37 -16.37
CA THR A 21 26.54 17.71 -16.64
C THR A 21 26.26 16.61 -15.62
N LEU A 22 27.26 15.78 -15.30
CA LEU A 22 27.15 14.74 -14.27
C LEU A 22 26.92 15.36 -12.88
N LYS A 23 27.68 16.39 -12.51
CA LYS A 23 27.49 17.10 -11.22
C LYS A 23 26.08 17.69 -11.11
N PHE A 24 25.55 18.26 -12.19
CA PHE A 24 24.17 18.76 -12.22
C PHE A 24 23.16 17.62 -12.03
N ALA A 25 23.28 16.52 -12.77
CA ALA A 25 22.39 15.36 -12.67
C ALA A 25 22.39 14.75 -11.25
N VAL A 26 23.57 14.58 -10.64
CA VAL A 26 23.71 14.08 -9.27
C VAL A 26 23.06 15.03 -8.26
N LYS A 27 23.26 16.35 -8.42
CA LYS A 27 22.66 17.36 -7.55
C LYS A 27 21.13 17.36 -7.66
N SER A 28 20.59 17.27 -8.87
CA SER A 28 19.15 17.18 -9.11
C SER A 28 18.55 15.89 -8.55
N PHE A 29 19.22 14.75 -8.76
CA PHE A 29 18.81 13.46 -8.19
C PHE A 29 18.79 13.53 -6.65
N ALA A 30 19.85 14.04 -6.03
CA ALA A 30 19.93 14.19 -4.57
C ALA A 30 18.84 15.13 -4.02
N PHE A 31 18.53 16.21 -4.74
CA PHE A 31 17.48 17.14 -4.36
C PHE A 31 16.08 16.49 -4.39
N GLU A 32 15.73 15.79 -5.46
CA GLU A 32 14.44 15.10 -5.55
C GLU A 32 14.38 13.90 -4.60
N SER A 33 15.46 13.13 -4.46
CA SER A 33 15.57 12.04 -3.50
C SER A 33 15.33 12.51 -2.07
N LYS A 34 15.85 13.69 -1.70
CA LYS A 34 15.58 14.31 -0.39
C LYS A 34 14.10 14.64 -0.19
N LYS A 35 13.39 15.14 -1.22
CA LYS A 35 11.95 15.40 -1.14
C LYS A 35 11.16 14.10 -1.01
N LEU A 36 11.54 13.08 -1.80
CA LEU A 36 10.93 11.77 -1.76
C LEU A 36 11.08 11.13 -0.38
N TRP A 37 12.29 11.09 0.19
CA TRP A 37 12.54 10.48 1.51
C TRP A 37 11.86 11.20 2.67
N ARG A 38 11.64 12.51 2.57
CA ARG A 38 10.82 13.26 3.53
C ARG A 38 9.38 12.77 3.58
N LEU A 39 8.89 12.14 2.51
CA LEU A 39 7.56 11.52 2.45
C LEU A 39 7.64 10.01 2.72
N ALA A 40 8.51 9.29 2.01
CA ALA A 40 8.62 7.84 2.04
C ALA A 40 9.05 7.31 3.41
N GLY A 41 10.09 7.88 4.03
CA GLY A 41 10.58 7.40 5.33
C GLY A 41 9.48 7.39 6.40
N PRO A 42 8.82 8.52 6.66
CA PRO A 42 7.71 8.56 7.61
C PRO A 42 6.50 7.71 7.20
N ALA A 43 6.19 7.61 5.90
CA ALA A 43 5.10 6.75 5.42
C ALA A 43 5.39 5.26 5.66
N ILE A 44 6.59 4.79 5.35
CA ILE A 44 7.06 3.41 5.61
C ILE A 44 6.94 3.11 7.11
N LEU A 45 7.49 3.97 7.96
CA LEU A 45 7.44 3.76 9.40
C LEU A 45 6.01 3.81 9.96
N THR A 46 5.13 4.64 9.37
CA THR A 46 3.70 4.66 9.70
C THR A 46 3.04 3.32 9.36
N CYS A 47 3.29 2.80 8.16
CA CYS A 47 2.77 1.49 7.72
C CYS A 47 3.28 0.37 8.62
N ILE A 48 4.58 0.34 8.95
CA ILE A 48 5.16 -0.64 9.87
C ILE A 48 4.50 -0.55 11.25
N CYS A 49 4.32 0.65 11.81
CA CYS A 49 3.68 0.81 13.12
C CYS A 49 2.23 0.30 13.11
N GLN A 50 1.47 0.63 12.07
CA GLN A 50 0.06 0.23 11.96
C GLN A 50 -0.10 -1.27 11.70
N TYR A 51 0.75 -1.86 10.87
CA TYR A 51 0.80 -3.32 10.66
C TYR A 51 1.17 -4.06 11.95
N SER A 52 2.09 -3.50 12.74
CA SER A 52 2.53 -4.07 14.02
C SER A 52 1.39 -4.18 15.05
N LEU A 53 0.34 -3.36 14.96
CA LEU A 53 -0.83 -3.48 15.85
C LEU A 53 -1.50 -4.86 15.70
N GLY A 54 -1.74 -5.30 14.46
CA GLY A 54 -2.31 -6.61 14.17
C GLY A 54 -1.35 -7.74 14.56
N ALA A 55 -0.07 -7.61 14.20
CA ALA A 55 0.95 -8.61 14.51
C ALA A 55 1.15 -8.82 16.01
N LEU A 56 1.17 -7.75 16.81
CA LEU A 56 1.25 -7.84 18.26
C LEU A 56 -0.02 -8.44 18.86
N THR A 57 -1.20 -8.02 18.41
CA THR A 57 -2.47 -8.61 18.85
C THR A 57 -2.47 -10.13 18.64
N GLN A 58 -2.02 -10.59 17.47
CA GLN A 58 -1.88 -12.01 17.16
C GLN A 58 -0.85 -12.70 18.06
N THR A 59 0.31 -12.07 18.30
CA THR A 59 1.35 -12.60 19.19
C THR A 59 0.84 -12.80 20.61
N PHE A 60 0.14 -11.81 21.16
CA PHE A 60 -0.46 -11.91 22.50
C PHE A 60 -1.59 -12.93 22.56
N ALA A 61 -2.42 -13.04 21.51
CA ALA A 61 -3.44 -14.09 21.42
C ALA A 61 -2.82 -15.50 21.40
N GLY A 62 -1.65 -15.67 20.80
CA GLY A 62 -0.86 -16.90 20.86
C GLY A 62 -0.50 -17.35 22.27
N GLN A 63 -0.26 -16.41 23.18
CA GLN A 63 0.02 -16.71 24.59
C GLN A 63 -1.24 -17.09 25.38
N VAL A 64 -2.44 -16.80 24.86
CA VAL A 64 -3.73 -17.23 25.44
C VAL A 64 -4.03 -18.68 25.08
N GLY A 65 -3.72 -19.08 23.84
CA GLY A 65 -3.84 -20.46 23.36
C GLY A 65 -4.05 -20.56 21.85
N ASP A 66 -3.90 -21.77 21.32
CA ASP A 66 -3.91 -22.05 19.87
C ASP A 66 -5.20 -21.62 19.18
N LEU A 67 -6.36 -21.84 19.82
CA LEU A 67 -7.65 -21.43 19.27
C LEU A 67 -7.77 -19.89 19.18
N ALA A 68 -7.25 -19.17 20.17
CA ALA A 68 -7.27 -17.70 20.16
C ALA A 68 -6.35 -17.14 19.09
N LEU A 69 -5.15 -17.72 18.93
CA LEU A 69 -4.23 -17.40 17.84
C LEU A 69 -4.88 -17.60 16.47
N ALA A 70 -5.49 -18.77 16.26
CA ALA A 70 -6.16 -19.10 15.02
C ALA A 70 -7.33 -18.15 14.74
N ALA A 71 -8.14 -17.84 15.76
CA ALA A 71 -9.25 -16.91 15.64
C ALA A 71 -8.82 -15.50 15.19
N VAL A 72 -7.81 -14.92 15.86
CA VAL A 72 -7.29 -13.59 15.51
C VAL A 72 -6.60 -13.59 14.14
N SER A 73 -5.82 -14.64 13.83
CA SER A 73 -5.13 -14.77 12.56
C SER A 73 -6.12 -14.83 11.39
N VAL A 74 -7.13 -15.70 11.48
CA VAL A 74 -8.15 -15.88 10.44
C VAL A 74 -9.01 -14.64 10.28
N GLU A 75 -9.41 -14.00 11.38
CA GLU A 75 -10.19 -12.75 11.29
C GLU A 75 -9.36 -11.63 10.65
N ASN A 76 -8.12 -11.39 11.11
CA ASN A 76 -7.26 -10.33 10.57
C ASN A 76 -6.92 -10.55 9.08
N SER A 77 -6.61 -11.78 8.69
CA SER A 77 -6.15 -12.08 7.33
C SER A 77 -7.29 -12.21 6.31
N VAL A 78 -8.44 -12.75 6.72
CA VAL A 78 -9.58 -12.99 5.82
C VAL A 78 -10.62 -11.89 5.96
N VAL A 79 -11.22 -11.73 7.14
CA VAL A 79 -12.35 -10.81 7.34
C VAL A 79 -11.88 -9.36 7.26
N ALA A 80 -10.99 -8.96 8.17
CA ALA A 80 -10.43 -7.60 8.18
C ALA A 80 -9.51 -7.34 6.99
N GLY A 81 -8.79 -8.35 6.50
CA GLY A 81 -7.91 -8.23 5.33
C GLY A 81 -8.66 -7.85 4.05
N LEU A 82 -9.83 -8.47 3.79
CA LEU A 82 -10.71 -8.10 2.68
C LEU A 82 -11.20 -6.66 2.81
N ALA A 83 -11.67 -6.28 4.00
CA ALA A 83 -12.11 -4.92 4.30
C ALA A 83 -11.00 -3.89 4.14
N PHE A 84 -9.80 -4.18 4.66
CA PHE A 84 -8.64 -3.31 4.59
C PHE A 84 -8.28 -3.01 3.15
N GLY A 85 -8.21 -4.03 2.28
CA GLY A 85 -7.91 -3.84 0.86
C GLY A 85 -8.90 -2.92 0.15
N VAL A 86 -10.20 -3.14 0.36
CA VAL A 86 -11.25 -2.31 -0.23
C VAL A 86 -11.19 -0.88 0.31
N MET A 87 -11.05 -0.69 1.62
CA MET A 87 -11.03 0.63 2.25
C MET A 87 -9.78 1.44 1.88
N LEU A 88 -8.61 0.79 1.89
CA LEU A 88 -7.35 1.40 1.45
C LEU A 88 -7.45 1.82 -0.03
N GLY A 89 -7.97 0.94 -0.87
CA GLY A 89 -8.13 1.16 -2.30
C GLY A 89 -9.13 2.25 -2.64
N MET A 90 -10.31 2.28 -2.02
CA MET A 90 -11.27 3.38 -2.23
C MET A 90 -10.74 4.71 -1.71
N GLY A 91 -9.99 4.69 -0.59
CA GLY A 91 -9.36 5.85 0.01
C GLY A 91 -8.21 6.42 -0.82
N SER A 92 -7.47 5.60 -1.58
CA SER A 92 -6.30 6.06 -2.36
C SER A 92 -6.67 7.00 -3.51
N ALA A 93 -7.92 7.01 -3.98
CA ALA A 93 -8.40 8.03 -4.91
C ALA A 93 -8.17 9.47 -4.42
N LEU A 94 -8.09 9.68 -3.11
CA LEU A 94 -7.83 11.00 -2.54
C LEU A 94 -6.39 11.45 -2.73
N GLU A 95 -5.44 10.54 -2.95
CA GLU A 95 -4.08 10.95 -3.29
C GLU A 95 -4.09 11.72 -4.62
N THR A 96 -4.83 11.24 -5.62
CA THR A 96 -5.04 11.97 -6.88
C THR A 96 -5.71 13.32 -6.60
N LEU A 97 -6.84 13.33 -5.91
CA LEU A 97 -7.70 14.50 -5.78
C LEU A 97 -7.12 15.56 -4.86
N CYS A 98 -6.76 15.18 -3.64
CA CYS A 98 -6.16 16.09 -2.66
C CYS A 98 -4.77 16.53 -3.14
N GLY A 99 -3.99 15.63 -3.74
CA GLY A 99 -2.66 15.99 -4.22
C GLY A 99 -2.68 16.94 -5.40
N GLN A 100 -3.50 16.68 -6.43
CA GLN A 100 -3.64 17.61 -7.56
C GLN A 100 -4.23 18.95 -7.12
N ALA A 101 -5.22 18.95 -6.22
CA ALA A 101 -5.75 20.21 -5.67
C ALA A 101 -4.72 20.97 -4.82
N TYR A 102 -3.90 20.26 -4.04
CA TYR A 102 -2.81 20.87 -3.26
C TYR A 102 -1.78 21.52 -4.18
N GLY A 103 -1.36 20.81 -5.23
CA GLY A 103 -0.46 21.33 -6.27
C GLY A 103 -1.01 22.58 -6.97
N ALA A 104 -2.31 22.59 -7.25
CA ALA A 104 -3.01 23.71 -7.85
C ALA A 104 -3.34 24.87 -6.89
N GLY A 105 -2.92 24.80 -5.62
CA GLY A 105 -3.21 25.82 -4.60
C GLY A 105 -4.66 25.83 -4.08
N GLN A 106 -5.48 24.84 -4.45
CA GLN A 106 -6.89 24.72 -4.06
C GLN A 106 -7.06 24.07 -2.69
N MET A 107 -6.45 24.67 -1.66
CA MET A 107 -6.33 24.10 -0.31
C MET A 107 -7.69 23.71 0.30
N ARG A 108 -8.70 24.57 0.16
CA ARG A 108 -10.05 24.32 0.71
C ARG A 108 -10.67 23.02 0.19
N MET A 109 -10.37 22.64 -1.04
CA MET A 109 -10.95 21.45 -1.67
C MET A 109 -10.47 20.14 -1.06
N LEU A 110 -9.28 20.11 -0.44
CA LEU A 110 -8.78 18.93 0.25
C LEU A 110 -9.76 18.48 1.35
N GLY A 111 -10.25 19.42 2.16
CA GLY A 111 -11.21 19.14 3.23
C GLY A 111 -12.55 18.66 2.70
N VAL A 112 -12.99 19.19 1.55
CA VAL A 112 -14.23 18.75 0.87
C VAL A 112 -14.07 17.32 0.34
N TYR A 113 -12.95 17.00 -0.32
CA TYR A 113 -12.67 15.66 -0.83
C TYR A 113 -12.55 14.63 0.28
N MET A 114 -11.93 14.99 1.40
CA MET A 114 -11.89 14.14 2.60
C MET A 114 -13.30 13.81 3.10
N GLN A 115 -14.19 14.80 3.19
CA GLN A 115 -15.58 14.58 3.62
C GLN A 115 -16.39 13.74 2.61
N ARG A 116 -16.25 13.99 1.30
CA ARG A 116 -16.86 13.17 0.24
C ARG A 116 -16.44 11.71 0.38
N SER A 117 -15.16 11.49 0.62
CA SER A 117 -14.60 10.16 0.84
C SER A 117 -15.17 9.49 2.08
N TRP A 118 -15.29 10.20 3.21
CA TRP A 118 -15.93 9.65 4.40
C TRP A 118 -17.36 9.18 4.10
N VAL A 119 -18.16 9.97 3.38
CA VAL A 119 -19.51 9.54 2.99
C VAL A 119 -19.45 8.21 2.22
N ILE A 120 -18.59 8.12 1.22
CA ILE A 120 -18.46 6.93 0.37
C ILE A 120 -17.94 5.71 1.15
N LEU A 121 -16.87 5.87 1.92
CA LEU A 121 -16.24 4.77 2.65
C LEU A 121 -17.09 4.32 3.84
N LEU A 122 -17.82 5.20 4.52
CA LEU A 122 -18.76 4.82 5.58
C LEU A 122 -19.94 4.02 5.01
N ILE A 123 -20.49 4.43 3.86
CA ILE A 123 -21.51 3.62 3.15
C ILE A 123 -20.92 2.27 2.74
N THR A 124 -19.70 2.25 2.22
CA THR A 124 -19.02 0.99 1.85
C THR A 124 -18.82 0.10 3.07
N ALA A 125 -18.42 0.66 4.21
CA ALA A 125 -18.27 -0.08 5.47
C ALA A 125 -19.60 -0.72 5.89
N LEU A 126 -20.72 0.01 5.80
CA LEU A 126 -22.06 -0.55 6.04
C LEU A 126 -22.37 -1.73 5.12
N LEU A 127 -22.02 -1.63 3.83
CA LEU A 127 -22.21 -2.70 2.85
C LEU A 127 -21.31 -3.92 3.12
N MET A 128 -20.19 -3.75 3.82
CA MET A 128 -19.26 -4.82 4.19
C MET A 128 -19.56 -5.49 5.53
N LEU A 129 -20.45 -4.92 6.36
CA LEU A 129 -20.90 -5.54 7.63
C LEU A 129 -21.33 -7.00 7.51
N PRO A 130 -22.03 -7.44 6.43
CA PRO A 130 -22.34 -8.85 6.19
C PRO A 130 -21.15 -9.80 6.37
N ILE A 131 -19.95 -9.40 5.93
CA ILE A 131 -18.73 -10.23 6.00
C ILE A 131 -18.32 -10.47 7.46
N TYR A 132 -18.52 -9.47 8.33
CA TYR A 132 -18.24 -9.58 9.77
C TYR A 132 -19.32 -10.35 10.51
N ILE A 133 -20.59 -10.02 10.25
CA ILE A 133 -21.75 -10.60 10.95
C ILE A 133 -21.91 -12.09 10.64
N TRP A 134 -21.74 -12.47 9.37
CA TRP A 134 -21.83 -13.85 8.90
C TRP A 134 -20.45 -14.47 8.65
N SER A 135 -19.43 -14.03 9.38
CA SER A 135 -18.09 -14.60 9.27
C SER A 135 -18.03 -16.10 9.53
N PRO A 136 -18.73 -16.74 10.51
CA PRO A 136 -18.62 -18.18 10.69
C PRO A 136 -18.96 -19.02 9.45
N PRO A 137 -20.14 -18.87 8.79
CA PRO A 137 -20.44 -19.65 7.59
C PRO A 137 -19.52 -19.30 6.41
N ILE A 138 -19.07 -18.05 6.30
CA ILE A 138 -18.10 -17.63 5.26
C ILE A 138 -16.76 -18.35 5.47
N LEU A 139 -16.28 -18.43 6.71
CA LEU A 139 -15.02 -19.10 7.05
C LEU A 139 -15.11 -20.61 6.87
N VAL A 140 -16.24 -21.23 7.23
CA VAL A 140 -16.51 -22.65 6.93
C VAL A 140 -16.50 -22.89 5.43
N LEU A 141 -17.10 -21.99 4.63
CA LEU A 141 -17.05 -22.08 3.16
C LEU A 141 -15.61 -22.00 2.62
N PHE A 142 -14.75 -21.20 3.25
CA PHE A 142 -13.31 -21.14 2.95
C PHE A 142 -12.51 -22.32 3.52
N GLY A 143 -13.16 -23.32 4.13
CA GLY A 143 -12.55 -24.56 4.59
C GLY A 143 -12.00 -24.51 6.03
N GLN A 144 -12.33 -23.48 6.81
CA GLN A 144 -11.97 -23.43 8.23
C GLN A 144 -12.81 -24.40 9.06
N THR A 145 -12.25 -24.93 10.15
CA THR A 145 -13.00 -25.79 11.07
C THR A 145 -14.14 -25.01 11.72
N SER A 146 -15.20 -25.71 12.15
CA SER A 146 -16.34 -25.06 12.81
C SER A 146 -15.93 -24.33 14.09
N GLU A 147 -14.94 -24.85 14.82
CA GLU A 147 -14.45 -24.25 16.07
C GLU A 147 -13.71 -22.93 15.80
N ILE A 148 -12.76 -22.92 14.86
CA ILE A 148 -12.02 -21.71 14.46
C ILE A 148 -12.99 -20.70 13.86
N SER A 149 -13.90 -21.12 12.99
CA SER A 149 -14.87 -20.24 12.34
C SER A 149 -15.78 -19.54 13.35
N HIS A 150 -16.22 -20.25 14.41
CA HIS A 150 -17.04 -19.66 15.45
C HIS A 150 -16.24 -18.72 16.37
N ALA A 151 -14.99 -19.07 16.72
CA ALA A 151 -14.12 -18.22 17.51
C ALA A 151 -13.72 -16.93 16.77
N ALA A 152 -13.27 -17.07 15.52
CA ALA A 152 -12.97 -15.96 14.61
C ALA A 152 -14.22 -15.10 14.36
N GLY A 153 -15.39 -15.71 14.21
CA GLY A 153 -16.60 -14.94 13.97
C GLY A 153 -17.12 -14.18 15.19
N LYS A 154 -16.94 -14.71 16.40
CA LYS A 154 -17.13 -13.91 17.62
C LYS A 154 -16.17 -12.73 17.66
N PHE A 155 -14.88 -12.96 17.36
CA PHE A 155 -13.89 -11.89 17.31
C PHE A 155 -14.25 -10.83 16.25
N ALA A 156 -14.67 -11.24 15.06
CA ALA A 156 -15.09 -10.36 13.98
C ALA A 156 -16.23 -9.42 14.40
N LEU A 157 -17.23 -9.91 15.13
CA LEU A 157 -18.30 -9.05 15.66
C LEU A 157 -17.75 -7.92 16.55
N TRP A 158 -16.75 -8.22 17.39
CA TRP A 158 -16.07 -7.20 18.19
C TRP A 158 -15.20 -6.27 17.36
N MET A 159 -14.74 -6.68 16.18
CA MET A 159 -13.89 -5.90 15.27
C MET A 159 -14.68 -5.00 14.31
N ILE A 160 -16.02 -5.00 14.35
CA ILE A 160 -16.84 -4.08 13.55
C ILE A 160 -16.43 -2.60 13.71
N PRO A 161 -16.10 -2.07 14.91
CA PRO A 161 -15.67 -0.67 15.03
C PRO A 161 -14.37 -0.36 14.26
N GLN A 162 -13.47 -1.33 14.07
CA GLN A 162 -12.25 -1.17 13.28
C GLN A 162 -12.57 -0.90 11.81
N LEU A 163 -13.58 -1.58 11.25
CA LEU A 163 -14.03 -1.35 9.87
C LEU A 163 -14.39 0.12 9.63
N PHE A 164 -15.10 0.73 10.57
CA PHE A 164 -15.45 2.16 10.50
C PHE A 164 -14.24 3.06 10.80
N ALA A 165 -13.33 2.64 11.66
CA ALA A 165 -12.07 3.35 11.85
C ALA A 165 -11.26 3.40 10.54
N TYR A 166 -11.19 2.32 9.76
CA TYR A 166 -10.58 2.31 8.42
C TYR A 166 -11.24 3.31 7.47
N ALA A 167 -12.57 3.32 7.41
CA ALA A 167 -13.33 4.22 6.56
C ALA A 167 -13.02 5.70 6.82
N ILE A 168 -12.70 6.06 8.07
CA ILE A 168 -12.36 7.43 8.47
C ILE A 168 -10.85 7.70 8.35
N ASN A 169 -10.02 6.74 8.76
CA ASN A 169 -8.57 6.86 8.82
C ASN A 169 -7.94 7.03 7.43
N PHE A 170 -8.31 6.22 6.43
CA PHE A 170 -7.64 6.31 5.12
C PHE A 170 -7.83 7.68 4.45
N PRO A 171 -9.04 8.28 4.43
CA PRO A 171 -9.19 9.63 3.89
C PRO A 171 -8.41 10.70 4.66
N ILE A 172 -8.35 10.61 6.01
CA ILE A 172 -7.54 11.50 6.84
C ILE A 172 -6.06 11.39 6.48
N GLN A 173 -5.56 10.16 6.34
CA GLN A 173 -4.17 9.95 5.95
C GLN A 173 -3.88 10.57 4.59
N LYS A 174 -4.75 10.37 3.59
CA LYS A 174 -4.53 10.95 2.25
C LYS A 174 -4.59 12.48 2.26
N PHE A 175 -5.48 13.05 3.07
CA PHE A 175 -5.53 14.49 3.31
C PHE A 175 -4.23 15.04 3.90
N LEU A 176 -3.67 14.39 4.93
CA LEU A 176 -2.40 14.81 5.55
C LEU A 176 -1.19 14.54 4.65
N GLN A 177 -1.19 13.42 3.93
CA GLN A 177 -0.13 13.01 3.00
C GLN A 177 0.01 14.00 1.84
N ALA A 178 -1.10 14.42 1.22
CA ALA A 178 -1.10 15.40 0.13
C ALA A 178 -0.39 16.71 0.52
N GLN A 179 -0.50 17.11 1.78
CA GLN A 179 0.11 18.33 2.35
C GLN A 179 1.54 18.10 2.89
N GLY A 180 2.09 16.90 2.76
CA GLY A 180 3.40 16.54 3.29
C GLY A 180 3.45 16.45 4.83
N LYS A 181 2.31 16.38 5.53
CA LYS A 181 2.22 16.29 7.00
C LYS A 181 2.45 14.86 7.52
N VAL A 182 3.35 14.12 6.87
CA VAL A 182 3.55 12.68 7.12
C VAL A 182 4.16 12.36 8.48
N LEU A 183 4.95 13.27 9.05
CA LEU A 183 5.53 13.11 10.38
C LEU A 183 4.48 13.09 11.49
N VAL A 184 3.35 13.77 11.30
CA VAL A 184 2.25 13.78 12.26
C VAL A 184 1.65 12.37 12.37
N MET A 185 1.39 11.74 11.22
CA MET A 185 0.86 10.37 11.19
C MET A 185 1.83 9.37 11.81
N LEU A 186 3.14 9.55 11.54
CA LEU A 186 4.19 8.70 12.11
C LEU A 186 4.17 8.77 13.64
N TRP A 187 4.29 9.96 14.23
CA TRP A 187 4.40 10.09 15.68
C TRP A 187 3.13 9.67 16.40
N ILE A 188 1.95 9.90 15.81
CA ILE A 188 0.68 9.35 16.30
C ILE A 188 0.74 7.82 16.29
N SER A 189 1.15 7.21 15.17
CA SER A 189 1.19 5.75 15.04
C SER A 189 2.20 5.11 15.99
N VAL A 190 3.36 5.74 16.21
CA VAL A 190 4.36 5.30 17.20
C VAL A 190 3.77 5.35 18.61
N GLY A 191 3.16 6.48 19.00
CA GLY A 191 2.54 6.62 20.32
C GLY A 191 1.44 5.60 20.56
N VAL A 192 0.60 5.36 19.56
CA VAL A 192 -0.46 4.34 19.62
C VAL A 192 0.12 2.93 19.70
N LEU A 193 1.19 2.61 18.98
CA LEU A 193 1.84 1.30 19.05
C LEU A 193 2.40 0.99 20.44
N VAL A 194 3.03 1.98 21.08
CA VAL A 194 3.52 1.84 22.46
C VAL A 194 2.36 1.56 23.42
N LEU A 195 1.30 2.37 23.34
CA LEU A 195 0.11 2.17 24.17
C LEU A 195 -0.55 0.81 23.89
N HIS A 196 -0.68 0.43 22.62
CA HIS A 196 -1.22 -0.85 22.19
C HIS A 196 -0.44 -2.01 22.81
N THR A 197 0.89 -1.95 22.80
CA THR A 197 1.75 -3.02 23.36
C THR A 197 1.50 -3.21 24.85
N VAL A 198 1.46 -2.10 25.61
CA VAL A 198 1.21 -2.12 27.06
C VAL A 198 -0.21 -2.60 27.37
N SER A 199 -1.20 -2.08 26.65
CA SER A 199 -2.62 -2.46 26.79
C SER A 199 -2.85 -3.92 26.42
N SER A 200 -2.20 -4.44 25.38
CA SER A 200 -2.31 -5.84 24.97
C SER A 200 -1.78 -6.77 26.06
N TRP A 201 -0.59 -6.50 26.60
CA TRP A 201 -0.08 -7.27 27.75
C TRP A 201 -1.03 -7.22 28.96
N LEU A 202 -1.54 -6.02 29.29
CA LEU A 202 -2.41 -5.83 30.45
C LEU A 202 -3.76 -6.51 30.29
N LEU A 203 -4.50 -6.19 29.23
CA LEU A 203 -5.89 -6.64 29.03
C LEU A 203 -5.94 -8.11 28.62
N ILE A 204 -5.07 -8.55 27.71
CA ILE A 204 -5.12 -9.93 27.18
C ILE A 204 -4.59 -10.92 28.21
N LEU A 205 -3.39 -10.65 28.75
CA LEU A 205 -2.68 -11.61 29.61
C LEU A 205 -2.90 -11.33 31.09
N LYS A 206 -2.60 -10.12 31.56
CA LYS A 206 -2.55 -9.85 33.01
C LYS A 206 -3.93 -9.86 33.67
N LEU A 207 -4.94 -9.29 33.01
CA LEU A 207 -6.34 -9.33 33.45
C LEU A 207 -7.09 -10.57 32.96
N GLY A 208 -6.49 -11.36 32.06
CA GLY A 208 -7.07 -12.60 31.54
C GLY A 208 -8.31 -12.41 30.67
N TRP A 209 -8.48 -11.26 30.00
CA TRP A 209 -9.66 -11.04 29.13
C TRP A 209 -9.55 -11.75 27.77
N GLY A 210 -8.38 -12.35 27.46
CA GLY A 210 -8.19 -13.18 26.28
C GLY A 210 -8.58 -12.47 24.97
N LEU A 211 -9.38 -13.13 24.14
CA LEU A 211 -9.85 -12.60 22.84
C LEU A 211 -10.64 -11.29 22.96
N ILE A 212 -11.42 -11.11 24.04
CA ILE A 212 -12.17 -9.87 24.26
C ILE A 212 -11.19 -8.72 24.53
N GLY A 213 -10.17 -8.97 25.36
CA GLY A 213 -9.09 -8.01 25.60
C GLY A 213 -8.35 -7.64 24.32
N ALA A 214 -8.11 -8.61 23.43
CA ALA A 214 -7.47 -8.40 22.14
C ALA A 214 -8.30 -7.49 21.23
N ALA A 215 -9.60 -7.75 21.12
CA ALA A 215 -10.50 -6.96 20.27
C ALA A 215 -10.65 -5.52 20.79
N ILE A 216 -10.83 -5.35 22.11
CA ILE A 216 -10.92 -4.02 22.74
C ILE A 216 -9.64 -3.23 22.48
N THR A 217 -8.47 -3.85 22.69
CA THR A 217 -7.19 -3.17 22.53
C THR A 217 -6.96 -2.73 21.09
N LEU A 218 -7.20 -3.62 20.12
CA LEU A 218 -6.97 -3.32 18.71
C LEU A 218 -7.95 -2.26 18.17
N ASN A 219 -9.24 -2.35 18.51
CA ASN A 219 -10.22 -1.30 18.16
C ASN A 219 -9.83 0.05 18.76
N THR A 220 -9.45 0.07 20.03
CA THR A 220 -9.05 1.30 20.73
C THR A 220 -7.86 1.94 20.02
N SER A 221 -6.86 1.15 19.61
CA SER A 221 -5.71 1.68 18.86
C SER A 221 -6.10 2.33 17.54
N TRP A 222 -6.95 1.68 16.74
CA TRP A 222 -7.41 2.26 15.46
C TRP A 222 -8.21 3.55 15.66
N TRP A 223 -9.09 3.59 16.66
CA TRP A 223 -9.85 4.81 16.98
C TRP A 223 -8.98 5.91 17.57
N LEU A 224 -7.96 5.58 18.37
CA LEU A 224 -7.00 6.57 18.85
C LEU A 224 -6.20 7.20 17.70
N ILE A 225 -5.82 6.43 16.67
CA ILE A 225 -5.20 6.98 15.46
C ILE A 225 -6.16 7.97 14.78
N VAL A 226 -7.42 7.56 14.55
CA VAL A 226 -8.45 8.42 13.93
C VAL A 226 -8.65 9.71 14.72
N ILE A 227 -8.88 9.59 16.03
CA ILE A 227 -9.16 10.73 16.90
C ILE A 227 -7.96 11.66 16.97
N ALA A 228 -6.74 11.15 17.15
CA ALA A 228 -5.54 11.98 17.25
C ALA A 228 -5.26 12.74 15.94
N GLN A 229 -5.41 12.09 14.78
CA GLN A 229 -5.25 12.75 13.49
C GLN A 229 -6.36 13.77 13.23
N LEU A 230 -7.60 13.46 13.57
CA LEU A 230 -8.72 14.39 13.42
C LEU A 230 -8.55 15.60 14.35
N LEU A 231 -8.16 15.41 15.60
CA LEU A 231 -7.84 16.50 16.53
C LEU A 231 -6.74 17.41 15.96
N TYR A 232 -5.66 16.83 15.40
CA TYR A 232 -4.64 17.61 14.73
C TYR A 232 -5.22 18.49 13.61
N ILE A 233 -6.06 17.92 12.73
CA ILE A 233 -6.72 18.66 11.64
C ILE A 233 -7.63 19.77 12.19
N LEU A 234 -8.43 19.48 13.21
CA LEU A 234 -9.39 20.43 13.78
C LEU A 234 -8.71 21.60 14.51
N ILE A 235 -7.60 21.34 15.19
CA ILE A 235 -6.82 22.33 15.96
C ILE A 235 -6.01 23.21 15.00
N THR A 236 -5.26 22.61 14.08
CA THR A 236 -4.38 23.35 13.16
C THR A 236 -5.12 23.93 11.96
N LYS A 237 -6.38 23.53 11.74
CA LYS A 237 -7.13 23.73 10.49
C LYS A 237 -6.39 23.21 9.25
N SER A 238 -5.35 22.40 9.46
CA SER A 238 -4.38 21.96 8.46
C SER A 238 -3.98 23.08 7.50
N ASP A 239 -3.54 24.20 8.08
CA ASP A 239 -3.02 25.38 7.37
C ASP A 239 -3.98 25.91 6.27
N GLY A 240 -5.29 25.89 6.55
CA GLY A 240 -6.33 26.39 5.66
C GLY A 240 -7.00 25.34 4.76
N ALA A 241 -6.51 24.09 4.79
CA ALA A 241 -7.14 22.99 4.04
C ALA A 241 -8.45 22.48 4.66
N TRP A 242 -8.67 22.72 5.96
CA TRP A 242 -9.90 22.38 6.66
C TRP A 242 -10.71 23.62 7.05
N THR A 243 -11.89 23.76 6.45
CA THR A 243 -12.82 24.90 6.70
C THR A 243 -14.09 24.50 7.47
N GLY A 244 -14.14 23.27 7.99
CA GLY A 244 -15.31 22.72 8.68
C GLY A 244 -16.17 21.81 7.80
N PHE A 245 -17.24 21.27 8.39
CA PHE A 245 -18.18 20.42 7.69
C PHE A 245 -19.00 21.20 6.66
N THR A 246 -19.25 20.60 5.51
CA THR A 246 -19.95 21.28 4.42
C THR A 246 -20.82 20.32 3.59
N TRP A 247 -21.96 20.82 3.12
CA TRP A 247 -22.86 20.08 2.23
C TRP A 247 -22.25 19.77 0.86
N LEU A 248 -21.15 20.43 0.49
CA LEU A 248 -20.36 20.07 -0.69
C LEU A 248 -19.81 18.63 -0.64
N ALA A 249 -19.79 18.01 0.55
CA ALA A 249 -19.47 16.60 0.73
C ALA A 249 -20.45 15.65 0.03
N PHE A 250 -21.64 16.11 -0.38
CA PHE A 250 -22.67 15.28 -1.02
C PHE A 250 -22.86 15.59 -2.52
N VAL A 251 -22.06 16.50 -3.08
CA VAL A 251 -22.15 16.92 -4.48
C VAL A 251 -21.22 16.08 -5.36
N ASP A 252 -21.70 15.71 -6.56
CA ASP A 252 -20.96 14.97 -7.60
C ASP A 252 -20.33 13.63 -7.14
N LEU A 253 -20.99 12.94 -6.20
CA LEU A 253 -20.50 11.69 -5.61
C LEU A 253 -20.29 10.58 -6.65
N PHE A 254 -21.11 10.49 -7.70
CA PHE A 254 -21.01 9.38 -8.66
C PHE A 254 -19.65 9.32 -9.37
N GLY A 255 -19.11 10.47 -9.78
CA GLY A 255 -17.79 10.54 -10.41
C GLY A 255 -16.67 10.15 -9.44
N PHE A 256 -16.80 10.52 -8.16
CA PHE A 256 -15.87 10.16 -7.10
C PHE A 256 -15.92 8.65 -6.80
N VAL A 257 -17.13 8.08 -6.69
CA VAL A 257 -17.33 6.63 -6.48
C VAL A 257 -16.69 5.84 -7.60
N LYS A 258 -16.84 6.26 -8.87
CA LYS A 258 -16.19 5.57 -10.01
C LYS A 258 -14.67 5.55 -9.87
N LEU A 259 -14.06 6.67 -9.47
CA LEU A 259 -12.61 6.75 -9.25
C LEU A 259 -12.17 5.87 -8.06
N SER A 260 -12.85 6.00 -6.92
CA SER A 260 -12.60 5.18 -5.73
C SER A 260 -12.74 3.69 -6.00
N LEU A 261 -13.76 3.28 -6.75
CA LEU A 261 -13.97 1.88 -7.09
C LEU A 261 -12.86 1.36 -8.03
N ALA A 262 -12.42 2.16 -9.00
CA ALA A 262 -11.30 1.78 -9.86
C ALA A 262 -10.00 1.58 -9.07
N SER A 263 -9.70 2.49 -8.13
CA SER A 263 -8.57 2.36 -7.22
C SER A 263 -8.69 1.15 -6.30
N ALA A 264 -9.90 0.85 -5.81
CA ALA A 264 -10.18 -0.33 -5.01
C ALA A 264 -9.94 -1.62 -5.77
N VAL A 265 -10.52 -1.75 -6.97
CA VAL A 265 -10.30 -2.90 -7.83
C VAL A 265 -8.82 -3.06 -8.13
N MET A 266 -8.12 -1.99 -8.51
CA MET A 266 -6.68 -2.03 -8.82
C MET A 266 -5.86 -2.62 -7.66
N LEU A 267 -5.98 -2.08 -6.44
CA LEU A 267 -5.21 -2.55 -5.29
C LEU A 267 -5.70 -3.91 -4.77
N CYS A 268 -7.00 -4.18 -4.73
CA CYS A 268 -7.53 -5.49 -4.31
C CYS A 268 -7.02 -6.61 -5.21
N LEU A 269 -6.96 -6.39 -6.53
CA LEU A 269 -6.41 -7.37 -7.47
C LEU A 269 -4.93 -7.66 -7.19
N GLU A 270 -4.15 -6.68 -6.73
CA GLU A 270 -2.74 -6.89 -6.34
C GLU A 270 -2.62 -7.69 -5.04
N PHE A 271 -3.36 -7.28 -4.00
CA PHE A 271 -3.32 -7.94 -2.69
C PHE A 271 -3.85 -9.37 -2.75
N TRP A 272 -5.00 -9.58 -3.39
CA TRP A 272 -5.65 -10.89 -3.44
C TRP A 272 -4.89 -11.87 -4.32
N TYR A 273 -4.11 -11.38 -5.28
CA TYR A 273 -3.29 -12.24 -6.12
C TYR A 273 -2.33 -13.08 -5.28
N LEU A 274 -1.58 -12.48 -4.35
CA LEU A 274 -0.69 -13.24 -3.46
C LEU A 274 -1.45 -14.06 -2.41
N MET A 275 -2.70 -13.71 -2.05
CA MET A 275 -3.51 -14.57 -1.18
C MET A 275 -3.97 -15.85 -1.89
N ILE A 276 -4.31 -15.76 -3.18
CA ILE A 276 -4.70 -16.91 -4.01
C ILE A 276 -3.57 -17.94 -4.09
N LEU A 277 -2.32 -17.50 -4.08
CA LEU A 277 -1.15 -18.38 -4.07
C LEU A 277 -1.20 -19.40 -2.91
N VAL A 278 -1.51 -18.94 -1.70
CA VAL A 278 -1.63 -19.81 -0.52
C VAL A 278 -2.80 -20.78 -0.68
N VAL A 279 -3.95 -20.28 -1.14
CA VAL A 279 -5.17 -21.09 -1.33
C VAL A 279 -4.96 -22.20 -2.36
N ILE A 280 -4.31 -21.90 -3.49
CA ILE A 280 -4.05 -22.87 -4.54
C ILE A 280 -2.97 -23.86 -4.13
N THR A 281 -1.96 -23.42 -3.39
CA THR A 281 -0.94 -24.32 -2.81
C THR A 281 -1.59 -25.34 -1.88
N GLY A 282 -2.64 -24.96 -1.15
CA GLY A 282 -3.44 -25.86 -0.31
C GLY A 282 -4.22 -26.95 -1.07
N ARG A 283 -4.24 -26.91 -2.42
CA ARG A 283 -4.88 -27.93 -3.28
C ARG A 283 -3.90 -28.93 -3.86
N LEU A 284 -2.60 -28.79 -3.60
CA LEU A 284 -1.60 -29.78 -3.99
C LEU A 284 -1.76 -31.10 -3.23
N GLU A 285 -1.22 -32.18 -3.79
CA GLU A 285 -1.04 -33.43 -3.04
C GLU A 285 -0.07 -33.21 -1.88
N ASN A 286 -0.43 -33.67 -0.68
CA ASN A 286 0.32 -33.44 0.57
C ASN A 286 0.60 -31.95 0.87
N PRO A 287 -0.44 -31.13 1.05
CA PRO A 287 -0.32 -29.67 1.06
C PRO A 287 0.35 -29.10 2.32
N LEU A 288 0.46 -29.86 3.41
CA LEU A 288 0.91 -29.35 4.71
C LEU A 288 2.29 -28.68 4.63
N ILE A 289 3.30 -29.38 4.10
CA ILE A 289 4.67 -28.84 4.03
C ILE A 289 4.76 -27.62 3.09
N PRO A 290 4.24 -27.66 1.84
CA PRO A 290 4.26 -26.51 0.95
C PRO A 290 3.46 -25.30 1.46
N VAL A 291 2.31 -25.52 2.10
CA VAL A 291 1.48 -24.45 2.66
C VAL A 291 2.18 -23.78 3.84
N ASP A 292 2.78 -24.55 4.74
CA ASP A 292 3.54 -23.99 5.86
C ASP A 292 4.75 -23.19 5.34
N ALA A 293 5.49 -23.74 4.38
CA ALA A 293 6.66 -23.10 3.79
C ALA A 293 6.30 -21.78 3.08
N ILE A 294 5.24 -21.77 2.27
CA ILE A 294 4.81 -20.55 1.59
C ILE A 294 4.26 -19.52 2.58
N SER A 295 3.61 -19.95 3.66
CA SER A 295 3.12 -19.04 4.70
C SER A 295 4.26 -18.31 5.41
N ILE A 296 5.38 -18.99 5.67
CA ILE A 296 6.60 -18.35 6.19
C ILE A 296 7.10 -17.28 5.20
N CYS A 297 7.18 -17.62 3.91
CA CYS A 297 7.59 -16.65 2.90
C CYS A 297 6.63 -15.46 2.77
N MET A 298 5.32 -15.71 2.79
CA MET A 298 4.29 -14.67 2.71
C MET A 298 4.31 -13.75 3.95
N ASN A 299 4.70 -14.27 5.13
CA ASN A 299 4.91 -13.45 6.32
C ASN A 299 6.02 -12.41 6.10
N ILE A 300 7.18 -12.85 5.59
CA ILE A 300 8.31 -11.96 5.24
C ILE A 300 7.87 -10.95 4.16
N ASN A 301 7.15 -11.43 3.14
CA ASN A 301 6.61 -10.57 2.08
C ASN A 301 5.64 -9.51 2.61
N GLY A 302 4.85 -9.82 3.65
CA GLY A 302 3.97 -8.85 4.30
C GLY A 302 4.72 -7.68 4.94
N TRP A 303 5.89 -7.93 5.54
CA TRP A 303 6.75 -6.87 6.10
C TRP A 303 7.39 -6.04 5.00
N ASP A 304 7.90 -6.68 3.94
CA ASP A 304 8.43 -5.99 2.76
C ASP A 304 7.37 -5.10 2.08
N ALA A 305 6.13 -5.58 2.00
CA ALA A 305 5.02 -4.82 1.46
C ALA A 305 4.78 -3.49 2.21
N MET A 306 5.07 -3.39 3.51
CA MET A 306 4.95 -2.12 4.24
C MET A 306 5.95 -1.06 3.75
N ILE A 307 7.14 -1.50 3.32
CA ILE A 307 8.14 -0.64 2.68
C ILE A 307 7.61 -0.17 1.33
N ALA A 308 7.09 -1.10 0.53
CA ALA A 308 6.56 -0.81 -0.80
C ALA A 308 5.34 0.12 -0.76
N ILE A 309 4.41 -0.08 0.19
CA ILE A 309 3.24 0.80 0.41
C ILE A 309 3.69 2.21 0.83
N GLY A 310 4.74 2.33 1.65
CA GLY A 310 5.28 3.63 2.03
C GLY A 310 5.87 4.40 0.83
N PHE A 311 6.56 3.70 -0.08
CA PHE A 311 7.00 4.29 -1.35
C PHE A 311 5.84 4.63 -2.29
N ASN A 312 4.84 3.74 -2.41
CA ASN A 312 3.61 3.97 -3.17
C ASN A 312 2.93 5.28 -2.74
N ALA A 313 2.73 5.48 -1.43
CA ALA A 313 2.14 6.71 -0.90
C ALA A 313 3.00 7.94 -1.21
N ALA A 314 4.33 7.83 -1.07
CA ALA A 314 5.24 8.94 -1.31
C ALA A 314 5.26 9.39 -2.77
N ILE A 315 5.38 8.46 -3.73
CA ILE A 315 5.38 8.82 -5.14
C ILE A 315 4.00 9.30 -5.61
N SER A 316 2.93 8.71 -5.10
CA SER A 316 1.57 9.14 -5.40
C SER A 316 1.38 10.61 -5.06
N VAL A 317 1.77 11.04 -3.85
CA VAL A 317 1.78 12.45 -3.42
C VAL A 317 2.66 13.32 -4.29
N ARG A 318 3.90 12.90 -4.59
CA ARG A 318 4.82 13.72 -5.41
C ARG A 318 4.23 13.93 -6.82
N VAL A 319 3.82 12.87 -7.50
CA VAL A 319 3.27 12.94 -8.85
C VAL A 319 1.99 13.77 -8.87
N SER A 320 1.05 13.53 -7.95
CA SER A 320 -0.20 14.29 -7.90
C SER A 320 0.04 15.78 -7.67
N ASN A 321 0.96 16.14 -6.76
CA ASN A 321 1.23 17.54 -6.44
C ASN A 321 1.92 18.26 -7.59
N GLU A 322 2.92 17.64 -8.22
CA GLU A 322 3.64 18.26 -9.34
C GLU A 322 2.74 18.38 -10.59
N LEU A 323 1.88 17.39 -10.86
CA LEU A 323 0.88 17.48 -11.93
C LEU A 323 -0.16 18.57 -11.65
N GLY A 324 -0.64 18.68 -10.42
CA GLY A 324 -1.55 19.74 -9.99
C GLY A 324 -0.95 21.13 -10.12
N ALA A 325 0.36 21.26 -9.88
CA ALA A 325 1.10 22.51 -10.06
C ALA A 325 1.45 22.83 -11.52
N GLY A 326 1.13 21.93 -12.46
CA GLY A 326 1.51 22.06 -13.87
C GLY A 326 2.96 21.71 -14.19
N ASP A 327 3.77 21.29 -13.22
CA ASP A 327 5.18 20.91 -13.41
C ASP A 327 5.31 19.43 -13.80
N PHE A 328 4.90 19.13 -15.03
CA PHE A 328 4.97 17.78 -15.59
C PHE A 328 6.41 17.23 -15.70
N LYS A 329 7.43 18.11 -15.74
CA LYS A 329 8.84 17.70 -15.78
C LYS A 329 9.28 17.19 -14.41
N ALA A 330 8.93 17.90 -13.35
CA ALA A 330 9.18 17.46 -11.97
C ALA A 330 8.41 16.17 -11.65
N ALA A 331 7.17 16.03 -12.11
CA ALA A 331 6.40 14.79 -11.97
C ALA A 331 7.14 13.60 -12.60
N ARG A 332 7.52 13.71 -13.89
CA ARG A 332 8.28 12.67 -14.60
C ARG A 332 9.62 12.37 -13.93
N PHE A 333 10.35 13.39 -13.50
CA PHE A 333 11.65 13.21 -12.83
C PHE A 333 11.50 12.49 -11.49
N SER A 334 10.46 12.80 -10.71
CA SER A 334 10.15 12.13 -9.44
C SER A 334 9.94 10.63 -9.63
N VAL A 335 9.25 10.23 -10.71
CA VAL A 335 9.03 8.81 -11.07
C VAL A 335 10.35 8.07 -11.30
N TRP A 336 11.28 8.67 -12.04
CA TRP A 336 12.61 8.08 -12.27
C TRP A 336 13.39 7.91 -10.97
N VAL A 337 13.42 8.96 -10.14
CA VAL A 337 14.18 8.96 -8.88
C VAL A 337 13.64 7.91 -7.91
N VAL A 338 12.33 7.80 -7.73
CA VAL A 338 11.76 6.76 -6.86
C VAL A 338 11.96 5.36 -7.43
N SER A 339 11.84 5.17 -8.74
CA SER A 339 11.96 3.83 -9.35
C SER A 339 13.37 3.29 -9.16
N ILE A 340 14.39 4.12 -9.40
CA ILE A 340 15.80 3.76 -9.16
C ILE A 340 16.04 3.48 -7.67
N THR A 341 15.54 4.34 -6.79
CA THR A 341 15.73 4.19 -5.34
C THR A 341 15.07 2.90 -4.82
N SER A 342 13.84 2.61 -5.27
CA SER A 342 13.09 1.45 -4.82
C SER A 342 13.65 0.14 -5.35
N VAL A 343 14.10 0.11 -6.62
CA VAL A 343 14.80 -1.06 -7.17
C VAL A 343 16.11 -1.31 -6.44
N ALA A 344 16.88 -0.26 -6.11
CA ALA A 344 18.12 -0.41 -5.35
C ALA A 344 17.87 -1.01 -3.96
N ILE A 345 16.82 -0.56 -3.25
CA ILE A 345 16.44 -1.14 -1.96
C ILE A 345 15.95 -2.58 -2.12
N GLY A 346 15.06 -2.84 -3.07
CA GLY A 346 14.57 -4.20 -3.35
C GLY A 346 15.70 -5.17 -3.67
N PHE A 347 16.73 -4.72 -4.38
CA PHE A 347 17.91 -5.51 -4.66
C PHE A 347 18.72 -5.84 -3.40
N VAL A 348 18.88 -4.87 -2.48
CA VAL A 348 19.51 -5.12 -1.18
C VAL A 348 18.71 -6.13 -0.35
N ILE A 349 17.38 -5.98 -0.28
CA ILE A 349 16.52 -6.91 0.48
C ILE A 349 16.55 -8.30 -0.16
N MET A 350 16.52 -8.40 -1.50
CA MET A 350 16.69 -9.66 -2.21
C MET A 350 18.01 -10.34 -1.84
N ILE A 351 19.13 -9.61 -1.82
CA ILE A 351 20.43 -10.16 -1.39
C ILE A 351 20.31 -10.70 0.04
N VAL A 352 19.74 -9.95 0.97
CA VAL A 352 19.57 -10.40 2.36
C VAL A 352 18.76 -11.70 2.44
N VAL A 353 17.62 -11.78 1.73
CA VAL A 353 16.80 -13.00 1.68
C VAL A 353 17.60 -14.18 1.13
N LEU A 354 18.31 -13.99 0.01
CA LEU A 354 19.09 -15.05 -0.63
C LEU A 354 20.30 -15.49 0.20
N SER A 355 20.98 -14.56 0.88
CA SER A 355 22.12 -14.85 1.75
C SER A 355 21.73 -15.54 3.04
N THR A 356 20.48 -15.39 3.49
CA THR A 356 19.99 -15.97 4.76
C THR A 356 19.07 -17.18 4.56
N LYS A 357 18.81 -17.58 3.31
CA LYS A 357 17.79 -18.60 2.95
C LYS A 357 17.96 -19.97 3.60
N ASP A 358 19.18 -20.33 3.96
CA ASP A 358 19.49 -21.61 4.59
C ASP A 358 19.31 -21.56 6.13
N PHE A 359 19.11 -20.36 6.69
CA PHE A 359 19.03 -20.15 8.13
C PHE A 359 17.70 -19.55 8.60
N PHE A 360 17.17 -18.53 7.91
CA PHE A 360 15.97 -17.85 8.36
C PHE A 360 14.74 -18.77 8.53
N PRO A 361 14.52 -19.84 7.72
CA PRO A 361 13.35 -20.69 7.91
C PRO A 361 13.27 -21.32 9.31
N TYR A 362 14.42 -21.61 9.91
CA TYR A 362 14.51 -22.21 11.24
C TYR A 362 14.11 -21.25 12.37
N PHE A 363 13.95 -19.95 12.09
CA PHE A 363 13.34 -19.02 13.05
C PHE A 363 11.82 -19.19 13.15
N PHE A 364 11.19 -19.78 12.14
CA PHE A 364 9.74 -19.91 12.03
C PHE A 364 9.24 -21.34 12.25
N THR A 365 10.10 -22.35 12.11
CA THR A 365 9.69 -23.76 12.25
C THR A 365 10.80 -24.64 12.82
N ASN A 366 10.39 -25.62 13.62
CA ASN A 366 11.25 -26.71 14.08
C ASN A 366 11.23 -27.93 13.13
N SER A 367 10.34 -27.94 12.13
CA SER A 367 10.25 -29.01 11.14
C SER A 367 11.33 -28.84 10.08
N SER A 368 12.27 -29.79 10.00
CA SER A 368 13.32 -29.79 8.97
C SER A 368 12.74 -29.86 7.56
N ALA A 369 11.61 -30.55 7.37
CA ALA A 369 10.94 -30.65 6.08
C ALA A 369 10.36 -29.30 5.62
N VAL A 370 9.70 -28.57 6.52
CA VAL A 370 9.17 -27.22 6.23
C VAL A 370 10.32 -26.24 6.01
N ALA A 371 11.36 -26.28 6.85
CA ALA A 371 12.53 -25.42 6.69
C ALA A 371 13.21 -25.63 5.32
N HIS A 372 13.45 -26.89 4.93
CA HIS A 372 14.06 -27.23 3.64
C HIS A 372 13.21 -26.78 2.45
N GLU A 373 11.89 -26.96 2.53
CA GLU A 373 10.99 -26.49 1.47
C GLU A 373 10.95 -24.96 1.40
N THR A 374 10.95 -24.28 2.54
CA THR A 374 11.04 -22.81 2.62
C THR A 374 12.35 -22.31 2.02
N THR A 375 13.47 -22.98 2.27
CA THR A 375 14.78 -22.64 1.67
C THR A 375 14.75 -22.70 0.14
N LYS A 376 14.03 -23.66 -0.46
CA LYS A 376 13.83 -23.71 -1.93
C LYS A 376 13.00 -22.51 -2.39
N LEU A 377 11.90 -22.23 -1.69
CA LEU A 377 10.98 -21.13 -2.01
C LEU A 377 11.58 -19.75 -1.78
N ALA A 378 12.56 -19.61 -0.89
CA ALA A 378 13.24 -18.36 -0.58
C ALA A 378 13.90 -17.72 -1.82
N SER A 379 14.31 -18.52 -2.81
CA SER A 379 14.78 -17.99 -4.09
C SER A 379 13.69 -17.24 -4.86
N LEU A 380 12.46 -17.78 -4.89
CA LEU A 380 11.31 -17.11 -5.47
C LEU A 380 10.88 -15.91 -4.62
N LEU A 381 10.98 -16.01 -3.29
CA LEU A 381 10.74 -14.88 -2.38
C LEU A 381 11.68 -13.71 -2.70
N GLY A 382 12.99 -13.96 -2.87
CA GLY A 382 13.96 -12.92 -3.21
C GLY A 382 13.61 -12.19 -4.50
N VAL A 383 13.23 -12.92 -5.55
CA VAL A 383 12.75 -12.33 -6.81
C VAL A 383 11.45 -11.55 -6.61
N THR A 384 10.53 -12.10 -5.82
CA THR A 384 9.24 -11.46 -5.51
C THR A 384 9.44 -10.14 -4.80
N VAL A 385 10.32 -10.08 -3.79
CA VAL A 385 10.68 -8.85 -3.06
C VAL A 385 11.24 -7.78 -3.99
N LEU A 386 12.14 -8.15 -4.91
CA LEU A 386 12.67 -7.21 -5.89
C LEU A 386 11.57 -6.65 -6.80
N LEU A 387 10.66 -7.49 -7.29
CA LEU A 387 9.55 -7.04 -8.13
C LEU A 387 8.54 -6.19 -7.35
N ASN A 388 8.25 -6.60 -6.11
CA ASN A 388 7.37 -5.89 -5.18
C ASN A 388 7.96 -4.58 -4.68
N SER A 389 9.24 -4.30 -4.89
CA SER A 389 9.78 -2.97 -4.63
C SER A 389 9.42 -1.97 -5.75
N LEU A 390 9.27 -2.42 -7.00
CA LEU A 390 8.97 -1.54 -8.14
C LEU A 390 7.47 -1.48 -8.45
N GLN A 391 6.77 -2.60 -8.40
CA GLN A 391 5.37 -2.70 -8.83
C GLN A 391 4.43 -1.76 -8.05
N PRO A 392 4.45 -1.71 -6.70
CA PRO A 392 3.66 -0.75 -5.93
C PRO A 392 4.06 0.71 -6.17
N VAL A 393 5.33 0.98 -6.51
CA VAL A 393 5.76 2.34 -6.89
C VAL A 393 5.05 2.78 -8.16
N LEU A 394 5.02 1.93 -9.20
CA LEU A 394 4.33 2.23 -10.45
C LEU A 394 2.81 2.35 -10.26
N SER A 395 2.21 1.51 -9.39
CA SER A 395 0.81 1.68 -9.00
C SER A 395 0.59 3.02 -8.28
N GLY A 396 1.55 3.49 -7.46
CA GLY A 396 1.50 4.80 -6.83
C GLY A 396 1.57 5.95 -7.84
N VAL A 397 2.40 5.82 -8.88
CA VAL A 397 2.44 6.75 -10.01
C VAL A 397 1.09 6.82 -10.71
N ALA A 398 0.48 5.67 -10.98
CA ALA A 398 -0.83 5.58 -11.60
C ALA A 398 -1.93 6.22 -10.74
N VAL A 399 -1.88 6.06 -9.40
CA VAL A 399 -2.81 6.77 -8.50
C VAL A 399 -2.57 8.27 -8.57
N GLY A 400 -1.32 8.74 -8.43
CA GLY A 400 -1.01 10.17 -8.48
C GLY A 400 -1.42 10.84 -9.80
N ALA A 401 -1.27 10.13 -10.92
CA ALA A 401 -1.64 10.60 -12.26
C ALA A 401 -3.13 10.41 -12.59
N GLY A 402 -3.83 9.50 -11.93
CA GLY A 402 -5.26 9.22 -12.16
C GLY A 402 -5.54 8.09 -13.17
N TRP A 403 -4.62 7.13 -13.33
CA TRP A 403 -4.71 6.00 -14.27
C TRP A 403 -5.26 4.71 -13.66
N GLN A 404 -5.94 4.78 -12.50
CA GLN A 404 -6.27 3.58 -11.73
C GLN A 404 -7.13 2.58 -12.52
N SER A 405 -8.03 3.06 -13.39
CA SER A 405 -8.83 2.19 -14.26
C SER A 405 -7.98 1.43 -15.27
N LEU A 406 -6.97 2.08 -15.88
CA LEU A 406 -6.06 1.44 -16.84
C LEU A 406 -5.27 0.33 -16.15
N VAL A 407 -4.70 0.63 -14.97
CA VAL A 407 -3.91 -0.34 -14.21
C VAL A 407 -4.78 -1.49 -13.70
N ALA A 408 -6.03 -1.25 -13.32
CA ALA A 408 -6.96 -2.33 -12.98
C ALA A 408 -7.15 -3.33 -14.14
N TYR A 409 -7.33 -2.86 -15.38
CA TYR A 409 -7.42 -3.75 -16.55
C TYR A 409 -6.11 -4.51 -16.81
N ILE A 410 -4.96 -3.84 -16.65
CA ILE A 410 -3.65 -4.49 -16.77
C ILE A 410 -3.51 -5.59 -15.71
N ASN A 411 -3.89 -5.31 -14.46
CA ASN A 411 -3.83 -6.29 -13.36
C ASN A 411 -4.72 -7.51 -13.67
N ILE A 412 -5.94 -7.32 -14.19
CA ILE A 412 -6.81 -8.43 -14.62
C ILE A 412 -6.10 -9.30 -15.68
N GLY A 413 -5.57 -8.68 -16.73
CA GLY A 413 -4.90 -9.40 -17.82
C GLY A 413 -3.64 -10.14 -17.35
N CYS A 414 -2.76 -9.46 -16.63
CA CYS A 414 -1.47 -10.02 -16.23
C CYS A 414 -1.59 -11.05 -15.11
N TYR A 415 -2.43 -10.80 -14.10
CA TYR A 415 -2.51 -11.67 -12.94
C TYR A 415 -3.52 -12.79 -13.15
N TYR A 416 -4.72 -12.48 -13.62
CA TYR A 416 -5.83 -13.45 -13.61
C TYR A 416 -5.99 -14.18 -14.94
N VAL A 417 -5.67 -13.53 -16.07
CA VAL A 417 -5.75 -14.17 -17.40
C VAL A 417 -4.43 -14.88 -17.75
N PHE A 418 -3.29 -14.35 -17.33
CA PHE A 418 -1.98 -14.95 -17.62
C PHE A 418 -1.35 -15.67 -16.43
N GLY A 419 -0.98 -14.94 -15.37
CA GLY A 419 -0.12 -15.47 -14.30
C GLY A 419 -0.76 -16.58 -13.48
N LEU A 420 -2.06 -16.48 -13.16
CA LEU A 420 -2.80 -17.48 -12.41
C LEU A 420 -2.97 -18.79 -13.22
N PRO A 421 -3.47 -18.79 -14.47
CA PRO A 421 -3.47 -19.98 -15.31
C PRO A 421 -2.07 -20.59 -15.51
N ALA A 422 -1.05 -19.76 -15.74
CA ALA A 422 0.33 -20.23 -15.86
C ALA A 422 0.79 -20.95 -14.58
N GLY A 423 0.50 -20.38 -13.40
CA GLY A 423 0.79 -21.01 -12.11
C GLY A 423 0.07 -22.35 -11.93
N ILE A 424 -1.21 -22.44 -12.30
CA ILE A 424 -1.97 -23.70 -12.23
C ILE A 424 -1.37 -24.75 -13.17
N ILE A 425 -1.03 -24.39 -14.41
CA ILE A 425 -0.44 -25.33 -15.38
C ILE A 425 0.92 -25.82 -14.89
N LEU A 426 1.82 -24.91 -14.49
CA LEU A 426 3.15 -25.26 -14.00
C LEU A 426 3.07 -26.11 -12.72
N GLY A 427 2.18 -25.76 -11.80
CA GLY A 427 2.02 -26.44 -10.51
C GLY A 427 1.45 -27.85 -10.62
N PHE A 428 0.33 -27.99 -11.33
CA PHE A 428 -0.46 -29.22 -11.36
C PHE A 428 -0.26 -30.05 -12.61
N THR A 429 -0.17 -29.43 -13.79
CA THR A 429 -0.05 -30.20 -15.06
C THR A 429 1.39 -30.63 -15.31
N LEU A 430 2.36 -29.76 -15.02
CA LEU A 430 3.78 -30.06 -15.17
C LEU A 430 4.43 -30.57 -13.87
N ASN A 431 3.66 -30.72 -12.79
CA ASN A 431 4.09 -31.28 -11.51
C ASN A 431 5.27 -30.53 -10.86
N PHE A 432 5.42 -29.21 -11.09
CA PHE A 432 6.41 -28.40 -10.38
C PHE A 432 5.91 -27.95 -8.98
N GLY A 433 4.71 -28.37 -8.58
CA GLY A 433 4.16 -28.11 -7.25
C GLY A 433 4.12 -26.62 -6.92
N VAL A 434 4.43 -26.27 -5.67
CA VAL A 434 4.40 -24.89 -5.18
C VAL A 434 5.37 -23.96 -5.91
N VAL A 435 6.53 -24.48 -6.32
CA VAL A 435 7.52 -23.74 -7.13
C VAL A 435 6.90 -23.35 -8.47
N GLY A 436 6.18 -24.27 -9.12
CA GLY A 436 5.45 -24.00 -10.36
C GLY A 436 4.37 -22.95 -10.22
N ILE A 437 3.51 -23.08 -9.19
CA ILE A 437 2.42 -22.13 -8.93
C ILE A 437 2.99 -20.72 -8.75
N TRP A 438 3.95 -20.56 -7.84
CA TRP A 438 4.50 -19.26 -7.53
C TRP A 438 5.29 -18.68 -8.71
N SER A 439 6.06 -19.49 -9.45
CA SER A 439 6.80 -19.03 -10.63
C SER A 439 5.87 -18.50 -11.73
N GLY A 440 4.76 -19.21 -12.02
CA GLY A 440 3.77 -18.75 -12.98
C GLY A 440 3.13 -17.42 -12.54
N MET A 441 2.85 -17.30 -11.24
CA MET A 441 2.28 -16.08 -10.70
C MET A 441 3.26 -14.89 -10.73
N ILE A 442 4.54 -15.12 -10.43
CA ILE A 442 5.63 -14.14 -10.62
C ILE A 442 5.69 -13.70 -12.09
N GLY A 443 5.49 -14.62 -13.05
CA GLY A 443 5.39 -14.26 -14.47
C GLY A 443 4.34 -13.19 -14.76
N GLY A 444 3.19 -13.26 -14.09
CA GLY A 444 2.17 -12.21 -14.14
C GLY A 444 2.65 -10.86 -13.57
N ILE A 445 3.40 -10.87 -12.46
CA ILE A 445 4.00 -9.67 -11.85
C ILE A 445 5.03 -9.04 -12.79
N VAL A 446 5.89 -9.86 -13.41
CA VAL A 446 6.89 -9.41 -14.39
C VAL A 446 6.21 -8.76 -15.60
N LEU A 447 5.20 -9.42 -16.17
CA LEU A 447 4.46 -8.90 -17.31
C LEU A 447 3.78 -7.55 -16.99
N GLN A 448 3.12 -7.47 -15.83
CA GLN A 448 2.50 -6.22 -15.37
C GLN A 448 3.52 -5.11 -15.18
N THR A 449 4.65 -5.40 -14.53
CA THR A 449 5.74 -4.44 -14.31
C THR A 449 6.27 -3.90 -15.65
N ILE A 450 6.52 -4.77 -16.63
CA ILE A 450 6.98 -4.37 -17.96
C ILE A 450 5.96 -3.44 -18.63
N ILE A 451 4.68 -3.81 -18.62
CA ILE A 451 3.62 -2.99 -19.22
C ILE A 451 3.55 -1.62 -18.53
N LEU A 452 3.59 -1.56 -17.19
CA LEU A 452 3.56 -0.30 -16.46
C LEU A 452 4.79 0.58 -16.73
N ILE A 453 5.98 -0.01 -16.86
CA ILE A 453 7.19 0.73 -17.27
C ILE A 453 7.00 1.33 -18.67
N ILE A 454 6.47 0.55 -19.62
CA ILE A 454 6.22 1.02 -20.99
C ILE A 454 5.21 2.16 -20.97
N VAL A 455 4.04 1.96 -20.35
CA VAL A 455 2.98 2.97 -20.23
C VAL A 455 3.56 4.25 -19.64
N THR A 456 4.22 4.17 -18.49
CA THR A 456 4.80 5.33 -17.80
C THR A 456 5.87 6.06 -18.64
N SER A 457 6.63 5.32 -19.45
CA SER A 457 7.69 5.87 -20.30
C SER A 457 7.16 6.59 -21.54
N ILE A 458 6.06 6.12 -22.11
CA ILE A 458 5.44 6.71 -23.31
C ILE A 458 4.37 7.78 -22.99
N THR A 459 3.95 7.89 -21.72
CA THR A 459 2.98 8.90 -21.28
C THR A 459 3.44 10.30 -21.67
N ASN A 460 2.52 11.05 -22.30
CA ASN A 460 2.69 12.49 -22.47
C ASN A 460 2.36 13.21 -21.16
N TRP A 461 3.37 13.37 -20.31
CA TRP A 461 3.26 14.03 -19.01
C TRP A 461 2.68 15.45 -19.07
N LYS A 462 2.86 16.18 -20.18
CA LYS A 462 2.26 17.51 -20.35
C LYS A 462 0.74 17.41 -20.42
N LYS A 463 0.23 16.46 -21.23
CA LYS A 463 -1.21 16.19 -21.32
C LYS A 463 -1.79 15.77 -19.96
N GLU A 464 -1.06 14.99 -19.19
CA GLU A 464 -1.49 14.57 -17.84
C GLU A 464 -1.64 15.74 -16.87
N ALA A 465 -0.78 16.76 -16.97
CA ALA A 465 -0.93 17.98 -16.19
C ALA A 465 -2.17 18.79 -16.63
N GLU A 466 -2.44 18.87 -17.93
CA GLU A 466 -3.68 19.48 -18.47
C GLU A 466 -4.94 18.73 -17.99
N GLU A 467 -4.90 17.40 -17.95
CA GLU A 467 -5.99 16.59 -17.40
C GLU A 467 -6.14 16.75 -15.87
N ALA A 468 -5.04 16.91 -15.13
CA ALA A 468 -5.06 17.19 -13.70
C ALA A 468 -5.74 18.53 -13.41
N GLU A 469 -5.42 19.57 -14.18
CA GLU A 469 -6.12 20.86 -14.10
C GLU A 469 -7.63 20.68 -14.37
N GLY A 470 -7.99 19.94 -15.43
CA GLY A 470 -9.38 19.63 -15.75
C GLY A 470 -10.13 18.90 -14.61
N ARG A 471 -9.47 17.95 -13.93
CA ARG A 471 -10.01 17.24 -12.76
C ARG A 471 -10.23 18.19 -11.58
N VAL A 472 -9.25 19.05 -11.27
CA VAL A 472 -9.36 20.04 -10.19
C VAL A 472 -10.52 21.00 -10.47
N ARG A 473 -10.69 21.47 -11.72
CA ARG A 473 -11.82 22.33 -12.11
C ARG A 473 -13.17 21.62 -11.95
N LYS A 474 -13.28 20.40 -12.47
CA LYS A 474 -14.52 19.61 -12.43
C LYS A 474 -14.98 19.33 -11.01
N TRP A 475 -14.06 18.91 -10.13
CA TRP A 475 -14.41 18.51 -8.77
C TRP A 475 -14.32 19.63 -7.73
N GLY A 476 -13.66 20.74 -8.08
CA GLY A 476 -13.66 22.01 -7.38
C GLY A 476 -14.98 22.80 -7.48
N GLY A 477 -15.76 22.59 -8.55
CA GLY A 477 -17.00 23.33 -8.80
C GLY A 477 -16.76 24.84 -9.01
N SER A 478 -17.78 25.67 -8.82
CA SER A 478 -17.66 27.15 -8.89
C SER A 478 -16.70 27.73 -7.84
N ILE A 479 -16.43 26.99 -6.76
CA ILE A 479 -15.57 27.40 -5.64
C ILE A 479 -14.09 27.40 -6.02
N ALA A 480 -13.67 26.66 -7.05
CA ALA A 480 -12.31 26.78 -7.57
C ALA A 480 -11.99 28.20 -8.10
N TYR A 481 -13.02 29.01 -8.34
CA TYR A 481 -12.95 30.36 -8.91
C TYR A 481 -13.40 31.48 -7.97
N ASP A 482 -13.96 31.13 -6.80
CA ASP A 482 -14.23 32.11 -5.74
C ASP A 482 -12.93 32.34 -4.94
N GLN A 483 -11.93 32.95 -5.61
CA GLN A 483 -10.74 33.52 -4.98
C GLN A 483 -10.69 35.03 -5.23
#